data_AF-A0A099WK84-F1
#
_entry.id   AF-A0A099WK84-F1
#
_cell.length_a   1.000
_cell.length_b   1.000
_cell.length_c   1.000
_cell.angle_alpha   90.00
_cell.angle_beta   90.00
_cell.angle_gamma   90.00
#
_symmetry.space_group_name_H-M   'P 1'
#
loop_
_entity.id
_entity.type
_entity.pdbx_description
1 polymer ?
#
loop_
_entity_poly.entity_id
_entity_poly.type
_entity_poly.pdbx_seq_one_letter_code
_entity_poly.pdbx_strand_id
1 'polypeptide(L)' 'MKEVYVSIGKDGYVQEWCDVGANDNLPERFIKILADGQLMYSDSARVVDGIAVLDKQKQQTIREDNKELIEQIQEEIEAM' A
#
# COMPACT_ATOMS: atom_id res chain seq x y z
N MET A 1 -4.14 -14.59 6.25
CA MET A 1 -4.38 -13.87 4.97
C MET A 1 -5.87 -13.73 4.76
N LYS A 2 -6.28 -12.70 4.04
CA LYS A 2 -7.67 -12.45 3.67
C LYS A 2 -7.79 -12.04 2.21
N GLU A 3 -8.96 -12.28 1.64
CA GLU A 3 -9.28 -11.83 0.28
C GLU A 3 -9.56 -10.33 0.29
N VAL A 4 -8.92 -9.60 -0.61
CA VAL A 4 -9.05 -8.14 -0.78
C VAL A 4 -9.06 -7.80 -2.26
N TYR A 5 -9.50 -6.59 -2.57
CA TYR A 5 -9.54 -6.08 -3.94
C TYR A 5 -8.53 -4.94 -4.08
N VAL A 6 -7.72 -5.00 -5.13
CA VAL A 6 -6.68 -3.99 -5.38
C VAL A 6 -6.61 -3.61 -6.85
N SER A 7 -6.21 -2.37 -7.12
CA SER A 7 -5.72 -1.99 -8.45
C SER A 7 -4.20 -2.10 -8.45
N ILE A 8 -3.65 -2.54 -9.57
CA ILE A 8 -2.20 -2.76 -9.70
C ILE A 8 -1.65 -1.77 -10.71
N GLY A 9 -0.59 -1.08 -10.33
CA GLY A 9 0.18 -0.22 -11.21
C GLY A 9 0.91 -1.01 -12.30
N LYS A 10 1.39 -0.31 -13.33
CA LYS A 10 2.16 -0.93 -14.42
C LYS A 10 3.49 -1.55 -13.96
N ASP A 11 3.97 -1.14 -12.80
CA ASP A 11 5.16 -1.64 -12.12
C ASP A 11 4.90 -2.91 -11.27
N GLY A 12 3.65 -3.36 -11.18
CA GLY A 12 3.24 -4.55 -10.43
C GLY A 12 2.99 -4.30 -8.94
N TYR A 13 3.06 -3.04 -8.49
CA TYR A 13 2.76 -2.66 -7.11
C TYR A 13 1.27 -2.37 -6.94
N VAL A 14 0.78 -2.53 -5.71
CA VAL A 14 -0.57 -2.10 -5.35
C VAL A 14 -0.64 -0.59 -5.46
N GLN A 15 -1.54 -0.11 -6.30
CA GLN A 15 -1.79 1.31 -6.49
C GLN A 15 -2.93 1.80 -5.58
N GLU A 16 -3.96 0.99 -5.40
CA GLU A 16 -5.12 1.33 -4.56
C GLU A 16 -5.68 0.06 -3.91
N TRP A 17 -5.97 0.16 -2.61
CA TRP A 17 -6.70 -0.86 -1.87
C TRP A 17 -8.18 -0.50 -1.86
N CYS A 18 -9.04 -1.42 -2.30
CA CYS A 18 -10.49 -1.21 -2.34
C CYS A 18 -11.17 -1.93 -1.18
N ASP A 19 -11.98 -1.19 -0.43
CA ASP A 19 -12.95 -1.78 0.48
C ASP A 19 -14.29 -1.92 -0.24
N VAL A 20 -14.52 -3.10 -0.83
CA VAL A 20 -15.71 -3.40 -1.64
C VAL A 20 -17.01 -3.27 -0.83
N GLY A 21 -16.93 -3.19 0.50
CA GLY A 21 -18.07 -2.88 1.38
C GLY A 21 -18.58 -1.43 1.26
N ALA A 22 -17.80 -0.51 0.69
CA ALA A 22 -18.11 0.92 0.60
C ALA A 22 -18.08 1.43 -0.85
N ASN A 23 -19.15 1.19 -1.61
CA ASN A 23 -19.55 1.98 -2.80
C ASN A 23 -18.43 2.37 -3.79
N ASP A 24 -17.66 1.41 -4.32
CA ASP A 24 -16.84 1.70 -5.49
C ASP A 24 -17.66 1.48 -6.77
N ASN A 25 -17.84 2.54 -7.55
CA ASN A 25 -18.70 2.56 -8.73
C ASN A 25 -18.07 1.88 -9.96
N LEU A 26 -16.82 1.39 -9.85
CA LEU A 26 -16.07 0.78 -10.95
C LEU A 26 -15.34 -0.50 -10.49
N PRO A 27 -16.05 -1.59 -10.17
CA PRO A 27 -15.43 -2.82 -9.66
C PRO A 27 -14.47 -3.47 -10.67
N GLU A 28 -14.62 -3.22 -11.97
CA GLU A 28 -13.75 -3.76 -13.02
C GLU A 28 -12.29 -3.27 -12.97
N ARG A 29 -11.99 -2.16 -12.27
CA ARG A 29 -10.61 -1.66 -12.12
C ARG A 29 -9.82 -2.41 -11.04
N PHE A 30 -10.49 -3.26 -10.27
CA PHE A 30 -9.90 -4.02 -9.17
C PHE A 30 -9.82 -5.50 -9.48
N ILE A 31 -8.77 -6.13 -8.97
CA ILE A 31 -8.62 -7.57 -8.98
C ILE A 31 -8.62 -8.12 -7.56
N LYS A 32 -9.18 -9.34 -7.42
CA LYS A 32 -9.23 -10.04 -6.14
C LYS A 32 -7.90 -10.77 -5.90
N ILE A 33 -7.28 -10.52 -4.75
CA ILE A 33 -6.01 -11.13 -4.35
C ILE A 33 -6.06 -11.58 -2.88
N LEU A 34 -5.04 -12.32 -2.44
CA LEU A 34 -4.79 -12.61 -1.03
C LEU A 34 -3.80 -11.60 -0.45
N ALA A 35 -4.08 -11.07 0.74
CA ALA A 35 -3.16 -10.19 1.45
C ALA A 35 -3.08 -10.56 2.94
N ASP A 36 -1.92 -10.28 3.55
CA ASP A 36 -1.84 -10.16 5.00
C ASP A 36 -2.55 -8.87 5.45
N GLY A 37 -3.23 -8.91 6.60
CA GLY A 37 -3.87 -7.72 7.15
C GLY A 37 -2.88 -6.60 7.45
N GLN A 38 -1.61 -6.94 7.74
CA GLN A 38 -0.53 -5.97 7.97
C GLN A 38 -0.09 -5.23 6.70
N LEU A 39 -0.41 -5.76 5.52
CA LEU A 39 -0.04 -5.16 4.23
C LEU A 39 -1.08 -4.20 3.70
N MET A 40 -2.28 -4.24 4.24
CA MET A 40 -3.33 -3.33 3.81
C MET A 40 -2.90 -1.89 3.98
N TYR A 41 -3.18 -1.07 2.97
CA TYR A 41 -2.81 0.34 2.93
C TYR A 41 -1.29 0.58 2.85
N SER A 42 -0.48 -0.46 2.56
CA SER A 42 0.94 -0.28 2.28
C SER A 42 1.18 0.02 0.80
N ASP A 43 1.89 1.11 0.53
CA ASP A 43 2.36 1.50 -0.81
C ASP A 43 3.56 0.66 -1.29
N SER A 44 4.13 -0.15 -0.40
CA SER A 44 5.25 -1.06 -0.70
C SER A 44 4.81 -2.50 -0.99
N ALA A 45 3.50 -2.75 -1.09
CA ALA A 45 2.98 -4.06 -1.42
C ALA A 45 3.07 -4.34 -2.92
N ARG A 46 3.65 -5.48 -3.29
CA ARG A 46 3.72 -5.98 -4.67
C ARG A 46 2.86 -7.22 -4.80
N VAL A 47 2.21 -7.41 -5.95
CA VAL A 47 1.42 -8.62 -6.20
C VAL A 47 2.26 -9.65 -6.95
N VAL A 48 2.37 -10.85 -6.38
CA VAL A 48 3.07 -12.00 -6.95
C VAL A 48 2.11 -13.19 -6.91
N ASP A 49 1.80 -13.76 -8.07
CA ASP A 49 0.91 -14.91 -8.21
C ASP A 49 -0.44 -14.76 -7.48
N GLY A 50 -1.01 -13.55 -7.52
CA GLY A 50 -2.29 -13.24 -6.86
C GLY A 50 -2.20 -13.04 -5.35
N ILE A 51 -1.00 -12.88 -4.80
CA ILE A 51 -0.74 -12.63 -3.38
C ILE A 51 0.01 -11.31 -3.21
N ALA A 52 -0.48 -10.41 -2.37
CA ALA A 52 0.26 -9.22 -1.96
C ALA A 52 1.39 -9.61 -0.98
N VAL A 53 2.60 -9.16 -1.29
CA VAL A 53 3.81 -9.36 -0.49
C VAL A 53 4.51 -8.02 -0.22
N LEU A 54 5.19 -7.91 0.91
CA LEU A 54 5.98 -6.72 1.24
C LEU A 54 7.24 -6.67 0.38
N ASP A 55 7.46 -5.57 -0.33
CA ASP A 55 8.77 -5.27 -0.91
C ASP A 55 9.57 -4.37 0.06
N LYS A 56 10.53 -4.98 0.77
CA LYS A 56 11.38 -4.28 1.74
C LYS A 56 12.29 -3.23 1.10
N GLN A 57 12.71 -3.43 -0.15
CA GLN A 57 13.56 -2.45 -0.85
C GLN A 57 12.74 -1.21 -1.16
N LYS A 58 11.54 -1.38 -1.73
CA LYS A 58 10.62 -0.26 -1.99
C LYS A 58 10.24 0.46 -0.70
N GLN A 59 9.98 -0.27 0.38
CA GLN A 59 9.71 0.32 1.69
C GLN A 59 10.88 1.20 2.18
N GLN A 60 12.12 0.73 2.03
CA GLN A 60 13.31 1.50 2.40
C GLN A 60 13.45 2.76 1.52
N THR A 61 13.26 2.64 0.20
CA THR A 61 13.30 3.79 -0.72
C THR A 61 12.25 4.83 -0.34
N ILE A 62 10.99 4.43 -0.11
CA ILE A 62 9.92 5.36 0.30
C ILE A 62 10.29 6.06 1.63
N ARG A 63 10.90 5.34 2.56
CA ARG A 63 11.34 5.91 3.83
C ARG A 63 12.48 6.92 3.65
N GLU A 64 13.44 6.62 2.78
CA GLU A 64 14.56 7.52 2.46
C GLU A 64 14.06 8.77 1.71
N ASP A 65 13.18 8.60 0.72
CA ASP A 65 12.59 9.69 -0.05
C ASP A 65 11.78 10.66 0.83
N ASN A 66 11.11 10.14 1.86
CA ASN A 66 10.32 10.93 2.80
C ASN A 66 11.08 11.31 4.08
N LYS A 67 12.39 11.03 4.18
CA LYS A 67 13.15 11.20 5.42
C LYS A 67 13.08 12.63 5.96
N GLU A 68 13.28 13.64 5.10
CA GLU A 68 13.24 15.05 5.50
C GLU A 68 11.86 15.46 6.03
N LEU A 69 10.79 14.98 5.39
CA LEU A 69 9.41 15.24 5.85
C LEU A 69 9.14 14.58 7.20
N ILE A 70 9.63 13.36 7.40
CA ILE A 70 9.49 12.63 8.67
C ILE A 70 10.24 13.37 9.78
N GLU A 71 11.45 13.84 9.53
CA GLU A 71 12.25 14.60 10.49
C GLU A 71 11.55 15.91 10.87
N GLN A 72 11.00 16.66 9.91
CA GLN A 72 10.23 17.88 10.17
C GLN A 72 9.00 17.62 11.06
N ILE A 73 8.23 16.57 10.77
CA ILE A 73 7.06 16.20 11.59
C ILE A 73 7.48 15.83 13.02
N GLN A 74 8.61 15.14 13.19
CA GLN A 74 9.11 14.77 14.51
C GLN A 74 9.53 16.00 15.32
N GLU A 75 10.23 16.94 14.70
CA GLU A 75 10.60 18.21 15.34
C GLU A 75 9.36 19.02 15.76
N GLU A 76 8.31 19.07 14.92
CA GLU A 76 7.05 19.73 15.27
C GLU A 76 6.34 19.06 16.45
N ILE A 77 6.31 17.73 16.51
CA ILE A 77 5.73 16.98 17.63
C ILE A 77 6.50 17.23 18.93
N GLU A 78 7.83 17.29 18.87
CA GLU A 78 8.69 17.53 20.04
C GLU A 78 8.64 18.99 20.53
N ALA A 79 8.26 19.93 19.66
CA ALA A 79 8.12 21.35 19.99
C ALA A 79 6.75 21.74 20.60
N MET A 80 5.79 20.80 20.66
CA MET A 80 4.45 20.98 21.25
C MET A 80 4.42 20.64 22.75
#